data_AF-A0A7S0H0R1-F1
#
_entry.id   AF-A0A7S0H0R1-F1
#
_cell.length_a   1.000
_cell.length_b   1.000
_cell.length_c   1.000
_cell.angle_alpha   90.00
_cell.angle_beta   90.00
_cell.angle_gamma   90.00
#
_symmetry.space_group_name_H-M   'P 1'
#
loop_
_entity.id
_entity.type
_entity.pdbx_description
1 polymer ?
#
loop_
_entity_poly.entity_id
_entity_poly.type
_entity_poly.pdbx_seq_one_letter_code
_entity_poly.pdbx_strand_id
1 'polypeptide(L)'
;MSGHFESALASADTKWRNGDSKGCVLDYKKALKIAVEAKNDEKAGMVLMGLGFTLLQAKEIQPKREGIEYLRQAHHLAKQGGEAAQVVFVANIIQKAERDLQLYEENRTASKSRSDLKKGTVSGSGSGSGSESDLKSRPSVPSKTLEDLNSAHSGDGTER
;
A
#
# COMPACT_ATOMS: atom_id res chain seq x y z
N MET A 1 -25.53 16.67 4.13
CA MET A 1 -24.72 15.46 3.90
C MET A 1 -23.27 15.56 4.41
N SER A 2 -22.84 16.68 5.02
CA SER A 2 -21.47 16.83 5.53
C SER A 2 -21.14 15.84 6.65
N GLY A 3 -21.98 15.76 7.70
CA GLY A 3 -21.64 15.10 8.97
C GLY A 3 -21.15 13.64 8.92
N HIS A 4 -21.40 12.89 7.85
CA HIS A 4 -20.86 11.53 7.69
C HIS A 4 -19.35 11.53 7.42
N PHE A 5 -18.83 12.55 6.73
CA PHE A 5 -17.41 12.70 6.48
C PHE A 5 -16.66 13.01 7.77
N GLU A 6 -17.10 14.05 8.50
CA GLU A 6 -16.43 14.47 9.73
C GLU A 6 -16.53 13.39 10.82
N SER A 7 -17.65 12.65 10.88
CA SER A 7 -17.79 11.50 11.77
C SER A 7 -16.81 10.37 11.44
N ALA A 8 -16.64 10.05 10.15
CA ALA A 8 -15.68 9.03 9.72
C ALA A 8 -14.23 9.44 10.03
N LEU A 9 -13.86 10.70 9.76
CA LEU A 9 -12.54 11.24 10.13
C LEU A 9 -12.29 11.19 11.63
N ALA A 10 -13.23 11.68 12.45
CA ALA A 10 -13.08 11.67 13.90
C ALA A 10 -12.93 10.25 14.46
N SER A 11 -13.64 9.27 13.88
CA SER A 11 -13.50 7.87 14.24
C SER A 11 -12.12 7.32 13.86
N ALA A 12 -11.63 7.64 12.66
CA ALA A 12 -10.30 7.24 12.19
C ALA A 12 -9.19 7.80 13.10
N ASP A 13 -9.27 9.07 13.47
CA ASP A 13 -8.32 9.73 14.37
C ASP A 13 -8.33 9.12 15.78
N THR A 14 -9.53 8.80 16.30
CA THR A 14 -9.66 8.13 17.61
C THR A 14 -9.00 6.75 17.57
N LYS A 15 -9.24 5.99 16.50
CA LYS A 15 -8.64 4.65 16.33
C LYS A 15 -7.12 4.73 16.14
N TRP A 16 -6.65 5.73 15.40
CA TRP A 16 -5.22 6.00 15.27
C TRP A 16 -4.55 6.24 16.63
N ARG A 17 -5.12 7.13 17.45
CA ARG A 17 -4.61 7.43 18.80
C ARG A 17 -4.63 6.21 19.71
N ASN A 18 -5.60 5.32 19.53
CA ASN A 18 -5.72 4.08 20.28
C ASN A 18 -4.84 2.94 19.74
N GLY A 19 -4.09 3.16 18.66
CA GLY A 19 -3.23 2.16 18.03
C GLY A 19 -3.99 1.12 17.18
N ASP A 20 -5.30 1.30 16.96
CA ASP A 20 -6.08 0.48 16.03
C ASP A 20 -5.88 0.93 14.58
N SER A 21 -4.72 0.60 14.04
CA SER A 21 -4.35 0.97 12.66
C SER A 21 -5.31 0.36 11.63
N LYS A 22 -5.85 -0.84 11.87
CA LYS A 22 -6.76 -1.51 10.94
C LYS A 22 -8.11 -0.80 10.89
N GLY A 23 -8.70 -0.52 12.04
CA GLY A 23 -9.94 0.23 12.13
C GLY A 23 -9.80 1.67 11.61
N CYS A 24 -8.64 2.30 11.86
CA CYS A 24 -8.31 3.62 11.32
C CYS A 24 -8.33 3.61 9.77
N VAL A 25 -7.66 2.65 9.13
CA VAL A 25 -7.67 2.51 7.65
C VAL A 25 -9.09 2.33 7.12
N LEU A 26 -9.91 1.52 7.77
CA LEU A 26 -11.30 1.29 7.33
C LEU A 26 -12.12 2.58 7.34
N ASP A 27 -11.98 3.41 8.38
CA ASP A 27 -12.75 4.65 8.47
C ASP A 27 -12.21 5.74 7.57
N TYR A 28 -10.89 5.83 7.37
CA TYR A 28 -10.36 6.70 6.32
C TYR A 28 -10.82 6.26 4.93
N LYS A 29 -10.91 4.96 4.61
CA LYS A 29 -11.47 4.50 3.33
C LYS A 29 -12.93 4.92 3.13
N LYS A 30 -13.74 4.95 4.20
CA LYS A 30 -15.11 5.50 4.15
C LYS A 30 -15.10 7.01 3.92
N ALA A 31 -14.27 7.76 4.65
CA ALA A 31 -14.15 9.20 4.49
C ALA A 31 -13.70 9.58 3.07
N LEU A 32 -12.77 8.81 2.49
CA LEU A 32 -12.29 9.00 1.13
C LEU A 32 -13.43 8.81 0.12
N LYS A 33 -14.21 7.73 0.27
CA LYS A 33 -15.37 7.48 -0.59
C LYS A 33 -16.34 8.67 -0.58
N ILE A 34 -16.66 9.20 0.60
CA ILE A 34 -17.55 10.36 0.75
C ILE A 34 -16.95 11.61 0.09
N ALA A 35 -15.65 11.87 0.26
CA ALA A 35 -14.98 13.02 -0.36
C ALA A 35 -14.98 12.95 -1.90
N VAL A 36 -14.72 11.76 -2.45
CA VAL A 36 -14.75 11.51 -3.91
C VAL A 36 -16.16 11.65 -4.46
N GLU A 37 -17.17 11.09 -3.79
CA GLU A 37 -18.59 11.25 -4.18
C GLU A 37 -19.03 12.72 -4.16
N ALA A 38 -18.51 13.49 -3.19
CA ALA A 38 -18.73 14.93 -3.10
C ALA A 38 -17.86 15.76 -4.07
N LYS A 39 -16.96 15.13 -4.84
CA LYS A 39 -15.96 15.79 -5.71
C LYS A 39 -15.17 16.87 -4.98
N ASN A 40 -14.80 16.59 -3.73
CA ASN A 40 -14.04 17.51 -2.89
C ASN A 40 -12.59 17.02 -2.79
N ASP A 41 -11.76 17.52 -3.70
CA ASP A 41 -10.36 17.12 -3.83
C ASP A 41 -9.50 17.52 -2.62
N GLU A 42 -9.83 18.64 -1.95
CA GLU A 42 -9.16 19.05 -0.72
C GLU A 42 -9.39 18.02 0.39
N LYS A 43 -10.64 17.63 0.62
CA LYS A 43 -11.01 16.58 1.59
C LYS A 43 -10.42 15.23 1.21
N ALA A 44 -10.43 14.87 -0.08
CA ALA A 44 -9.83 13.64 -0.56
C ALA A 44 -8.32 13.62 -0.31
N GLY A 45 -7.61 14.72 -0.62
CA GLY A 45 -6.18 14.89 -0.37
C GLY A 45 -5.82 14.70 1.09
N MET A 46 -6.58 15.34 2.00
CA MET A 46 -6.38 15.18 3.45
C MET A 46 -6.54 13.72 3.91
N VAL A 47 -7.60 13.03 3.46
CA VAL A 47 -7.82 11.62 3.83
C VAL A 47 -6.74 10.71 3.26
N LEU A 48 -6.31 10.95 2.02
CA LEU A 48 -5.23 10.20 1.38
C LEU A 48 -3.91 10.34 2.14
N MET A 49 -3.60 11.53 2.67
CA MET A 49 -2.46 11.72 3.57
C MET A 49 -2.60 10.88 4.84
N GLY A 50 -3.78 10.90 5.48
CA GLY A 50 -4.07 10.08 6.67
C GLY A 50 -3.86 8.59 6.41
N LEU A 51 -4.40 8.06 5.32
CA LEU A 51 -4.17 6.67 4.90
C LEU A 51 -2.69 6.37 4.69
N GLY A 52 -2.00 7.26 3.99
CA GLY A 52 -0.56 7.15 3.74
C GLY A 52 0.24 7.00 5.02
N PHE A 53 0.05 7.91 5.97
CA PHE A 53 0.75 7.86 7.25
C PHE A 53 0.42 6.62 8.07
N THR A 54 -0.85 6.23 8.11
CA THR A 54 -1.29 5.06 8.87
C THR A 54 -0.64 3.78 8.36
N LEU A 55 -0.56 3.64 7.04
CA LEU A 55 0.02 2.45 6.41
C LEU A 55 1.56 2.44 6.45
N LEU A 56 2.21 3.61 6.46
CA LEU A 56 3.66 3.70 6.64
C LEU A 56 4.14 3.21 8.02
N GLN A 57 3.27 3.23 9.04
CA GLN A 57 3.58 2.70 10.37
C GLN A 57 3.44 1.17 10.49
N ALA A 58 2.90 0.50 9.47
CA ALA A 58 2.82 -0.95 9.47
C ALA A 58 4.22 -1.59 9.54
N LYS A 59 4.31 -2.83 10.05
CA LYS A 59 5.57 -3.56 10.10
C LYS A 59 5.89 -4.22 8.77
N GLU A 60 4.86 -4.60 8.04
CA GLU A 60 4.92 -5.30 6.77
C GLU A 60 5.26 -4.34 5.62
N ILE A 61 5.97 -4.84 4.61
CA ILE A 61 6.34 -4.05 3.41
C ILE A 61 5.12 -3.64 2.59
N GLN A 62 4.15 -4.56 2.41
CA GLN A 62 3.05 -4.33 1.47
C GLN A 62 2.16 -3.14 1.86
N PRO A 63 1.73 -2.99 3.12
CA PRO A 63 1.03 -1.79 3.55
C PRO A 63 1.85 -0.52 3.34
N LYS A 64 3.18 -0.54 3.60
CA LYS A 64 4.02 0.64 3.36
C LYS A 64 4.03 1.07 1.89
N ARG A 65 4.07 0.10 0.96
CA ARG A 65 3.96 0.38 -0.48
C ARG A 65 2.61 1.02 -0.82
N GLU A 66 1.51 0.45 -0.31
CA GLU A 66 0.17 1.03 -0.48
C GLU A 66 0.09 2.46 0.10
N GLY A 67 0.70 2.70 1.25
CA GLY A 67 0.78 4.02 1.88
C GLY A 67 1.49 5.06 1.03
N ILE A 68 2.59 4.69 0.37
CA ILE A 68 3.30 5.58 -0.58
C ILE A 68 2.40 5.94 -1.76
N GLU A 69 1.62 4.99 -2.30
CA GLU A 69 0.70 5.29 -3.41
C GLU A 69 -0.41 6.28 -2.99
N TYR A 70 -0.95 6.15 -1.78
CA TYR A 70 -1.91 7.14 -1.27
C TYR A 70 -1.29 8.53 -1.11
N LEU A 71 -0.05 8.62 -0.63
CA LEU A 71 0.67 9.90 -0.55
C LEU A 71 0.92 10.50 -1.94
N ARG A 72 1.22 9.68 -2.96
CA ARG A 72 1.38 10.18 -4.33
C ARG A 72 0.07 10.74 -4.89
N GLN A 73 -1.07 10.11 -4.59
CA GLN A 73 -2.38 10.63 -4.95
C GLN A 73 -2.65 11.96 -4.24
N ALA A 74 -2.38 12.06 -2.92
CA ALA A 74 -2.51 13.31 -2.19
C ALA A 74 -1.63 14.43 -2.77
N HIS A 75 -0.38 14.11 -3.11
CA HIS A 75 0.55 15.04 -3.75
C HIS A 75 0.04 15.52 -5.11
N HIS A 76 -0.59 14.64 -5.90
CA HIS A 76 -1.20 15.01 -7.17
C HIS A 76 -2.35 16.00 -6.99
N LEU A 77 -3.26 15.73 -6.04
CA LEU A 77 -4.37 16.64 -5.71
C LEU A 77 -3.86 18.00 -5.19
N ALA A 78 -2.87 18.00 -4.30
CA ALA A 78 -2.26 19.22 -3.79
C ALA A 78 -1.61 20.06 -4.93
N LYS A 79 -1.00 19.40 -5.91
CA LYS A 79 -0.46 20.07 -7.11
C LYS A 79 -1.56 20.71 -7.96
N GLN A 80 -2.68 20.02 -8.17
CA GLN A 80 -3.81 20.53 -8.93
C GLN A 80 -4.49 21.70 -8.21
N GLY A 81 -4.58 21.65 -6.89
CA GLY A 81 -5.13 22.72 -6.06
C GLY A 81 -4.21 23.94 -5.87
N GLY A 82 -2.96 23.88 -6.33
CA GLY A 82 -1.99 24.96 -6.16
C GLY A 82 -1.43 25.10 -4.74
N GLU A 83 -1.55 24.07 -3.92
CA GLU A 83 -1.13 24.09 -2.51
C GLU A 83 0.36 23.81 -2.33
N ALA A 84 1.21 24.77 -2.72
CA ALA A 84 2.66 24.59 -2.77
C ALA A 84 3.28 24.06 -1.46
N ALA A 85 2.78 24.50 -0.31
CA ALA A 85 3.24 24.02 0.99
C ALA A 85 2.92 22.51 1.20
N GLN A 86 1.71 22.08 0.88
CA GLN A 86 1.32 20.67 0.96
C GLN A 86 2.11 19.83 -0.04
N VAL A 87 2.31 20.32 -1.27
CA VAL A 87 3.11 19.64 -2.31
C VAL A 87 4.51 19.31 -1.79
N VAL A 88 5.22 20.31 -1.24
CA VAL A 88 6.57 20.11 -0.69
C VAL A 88 6.55 19.16 0.50
N PHE A 89 5.59 19.34 1.41
CA PHE A 89 5.47 18.49 2.59
C PHE A 89 5.27 17.01 2.22
N VAL A 90 4.30 16.71 1.36
CA VAL A 90 4.00 15.33 0.95
C VAL A 90 5.14 14.73 0.14
N ALA A 91 5.78 15.51 -0.73
CA ALA A 91 6.95 15.05 -1.50
C ALA A 91 8.10 14.60 -0.59
N ASN A 92 8.40 15.37 0.47
CA ASN A 92 9.44 15.01 1.44
C ASN A 92 9.13 13.70 2.17
N ILE A 93 7.85 13.47 2.51
CA ILE A 93 7.42 12.22 3.16
C ILE A 93 7.56 11.04 2.21
N ILE A 94 7.11 11.17 0.96
CA ILE A 94 7.26 10.13 -0.06
C ILE A 94 8.74 9.76 -0.21
N GLN A 95 9.61 10.75 -0.40
CA GLN A 95 11.05 10.52 -0.58
C GLN A 95 11.67 9.79 0.62
N LYS A 96 11.30 10.20 1.84
CA LYS A 96 11.76 9.51 3.06
C LYS A 96 11.25 8.07 3.11
N ALA A 97 9.96 7.86 2.86
CA ALA A 97 9.34 6.54 2.91
C ALA A 97 9.92 5.57 1.87
N GLU A 98 10.18 6.04 0.65
CA GLU A 98 10.82 5.26 -0.42
C GLU A 98 12.23 4.85 -0.04
N ARG A 99 13.03 5.77 0.52
CA ARG A 99 14.37 5.46 1.01
C ARG A 99 14.36 4.42 2.12
N ASP A 100 13.47 4.60 3.10
CA ASP A 100 13.33 3.66 4.23
C ASP A 100 12.90 2.27 3.74
N LEU A 101 12.02 2.20 2.73
CA LEU A 101 11.58 0.95 2.12
C LEU A 101 12.72 0.26 1.36
N GLN A 102 13.48 1.01 0.56
CA GLN A 102 14.63 0.50 -0.18
C GLN A 102 15.67 -0.13 0.77
N LEU A 103 16.06 0.60 1.83
CA LEU A 103 17.01 0.11 2.82
C LEU A 103 16.53 -1.18 3.51
N TYR A 104 15.23 -1.28 3.78
CA TYR A 104 14.65 -2.48 4.37
C TYR A 104 14.77 -3.69 3.42
N GLU A 105 14.52 -3.50 2.13
CA GLU A 105 14.59 -4.55 1.13
C GLU A 105 16.02 -5.01 0.87
N GLU A 106 16.97 -4.10 0.78
CA GLU A 106 18.41 -4.40 0.66
C GLU A 106 18.91 -5.21 1.85
N ASN A 107 18.55 -4.83 3.08
CA ASN A 107 18.94 -5.58 4.27
C ASN A 107 18.32 -6.99 4.30
N ARG A 108 17.08 -7.14 3.79
CA ARG A 108 16.40 -8.43 3.71
C ARG A 108 17.04 -9.35 2.68
N THR A 109 17.44 -8.85 1.52
CA THR A 109 18.12 -9.66 0.49
C THR A 109 19.51 -10.08 0.94
N ALA A 110 20.30 -9.16 1.50
CA ALA A 110 21.63 -9.46 2.05
C ALA A 110 21.58 -10.51 3.16
N SER A 111 20.57 -10.47 4.03
CA SER A 111 20.38 -11.46 5.09
C SER A 111 20.05 -12.85 4.55
N LYS A 112 19.21 -12.93 3.51
CA LYS A 112 18.89 -14.21 2.83
C LYS A 112 20.12 -14.83 2.18
N SER A 113 20.86 -14.06 1.39
CA SER A 113 22.08 -14.53 0.72
C SER A 113 23.12 -15.06 1.71
N ARG A 114 23.28 -14.44 2.89
CA ARG A 114 24.17 -14.93 3.96
C ARG A 114 23.66 -16.22 4.60
N SER A 115 22.35 -16.39 4.77
CA SER A 115 21.78 -17.63 5.31
C SER A 115 21.92 -18.81 4.34
N ASP A 116 21.77 -18.56 3.04
CA ASP A 116 21.94 -19.58 2.00
C ASP A 116 23.40 -19.99 1.86
N LEU A 117 24.34 -19.04 1.96
CA LEU A 117 25.78 -19.35 1.99
C LEU A 117 26.16 -20.26 3.16
N LYS A 118 25.62 -20.00 4.37
CA LYS A 118 25.86 -20.82 5.57
C LYS A 118 25.24 -22.22 5.47
N LYS A 119 24.12 -22.39 4.78
CA LYS A 119 23.55 -23.72 4.51
C LYS A 119 24.33 -24.48 3.44
N GLY A 120 24.92 -23.77 2.47
CA GLY A 120 25.77 -24.36 1.43
C GLY A 120 27.17 -24.80 1.91
N THR A 121 27.63 -24.36 3.08
CA THR A 121 28.96 -24.76 3.63
C THR A 121 28.92 -25.95 4.58
N VAL A 122 27.75 -26.55 4.83
CA VAL A 122 27.62 -27.85 5.55
C VAL A 122 27.26 -28.95 4.54
N SER A 123 28.15 -29.20 3.60
CA SER A 123 28.13 -30.40 2.75
C SER A 123 29.55 -30.77 2.31
N GLY A 124 30.33 -31.20 3.28
CA GLY A 124 31.48 -32.09 3.15
C GLY A 124 31.57 -32.79 4.51
N SER A 125 31.19 -34.04 4.68
CA SER A 125 31.53 -35.21 3.88
C SER A 125 30.46 -36.28 4.03
N GLY A 126 29.99 -36.84 2.93
CA GLY A 126 29.00 -37.91 2.93
C GLY A 126 28.81 -38.45 1.53
N SER A 127 29.74 -39.29 1.09
CA SER A 127 29.64 -40.07 -0.14
C SER A 127 28.39 -40.94 -0.09
N GLY A 128 27.49 -40.81 -1.06
CA GLY A 128 26.28 -41.60 -1.14
C GLY A 128 25.58 -41.42 -2.49
N SER A 129 25.88 -42.32 -3.40
CA SER A 129 25.28 -42.47 -4.73
C SER A 129 23.74 -42.60 -4.68
N GLY A 130 23.02 -41.99 -5.62
CA GLY A 130 21.62 -42.31 -5.84
C GLY A 130 20.79 -41.30 -6.64
N SER A 131 20.60 -41.61 -7.92
CA SER A 131 19.34 -41.50 -8.71
C SER A 131 18.56 -40.19 -8.84
N GLU A 132 18.53 -39.70 -10.08
CA GLU A 132 17.36 -39.51 -10.97
C GLU A 132 16.10 -38.72 -10.55
N SER A 133 15.79 -37.77 -11.44
CA SER A 133 14.49 -37.38 -12.02
C SER A 133 13.60 -36.27 -11.43
N ASP A 134 13.06 -35.52 -12.40
CA ASP A 134 11.78 -34.80 -12.44
C ASP A 134 11.70 -33.28 -12.19
N LEU A 135 11.73 -32.58 -13.33
CA LEU A 135 10.95 -31.41 -13.66
C LEU A 135 9.49 -31.52 -13.17
N LYS A 136 8.98 -30.50 -12.48
CA LYS A 136 7.62 -29.96 -12.73
C LYS A 136 7.41 -28.57 -12.13
N SER A 137 7.19 -27.65 -13.06
CA SER A 137 6.57 -26.33 -13.03
C SER A 137 5.73 -25.96 -11.79
N ARG A 138 5.98 -24.76 -11.25
CA ARG A 138 5.05 -24.05 -10.35
C ARG A 138 4.28 -22.97 -11.13
N PRO A 139 2.98 -22.78 -10.84
CA PRO A 139 2.14 -21.83 -11.56
C PRO A 139 2.41 -20.37 -11.14
N SER A 140 2.36 -19.48 -12.13
CA SER A 140 2.31 -18.03 -11.93
C SER A 140 0.99 -17.62 -11.29
N VAL A 141 1.07 -16.75 -10.29
CA VAL A 141 -0.09 -16.12 -9.64
C VAL A 141 -0.36 -14.79 -10.33
N PRO A 142 -1.60 -14.48 -10.77
CA PRO A 142 -1.89 -13.22 -11.45
C PRO A 142 -1.90 -12.04 -10.47
N SER A 143 -1.23 -10.95 -10.86
CA SER A 143 -1.36 -9.64 -10.23
C SER A 143 -2.66 -8.99 -10.73
N LYS A 144 -3.61 -8.71 -9.83
CA LYS A 144 -4.80 -7.92 -10.17
C LYS A 144 -4.46 -6.43 -10.03
N THR A 145 -4.59 -5.68 -11.11
CA THR A 145 -4.45 -4.22 -11.15
C THR A 145 -5.80 -3.54 -10.90
N LEU A 146 -5.73 -2.25 -10.59
CA LEU A 146 -6.86 -1.39 -10.20
C LEU A 146 -7.91 -1.20 -11.33
N GLU A 147 -7.62 -1.69 -12.54
CA GLU A 147 -8.51 -1.69 -13.70
C GLU A 147 -9.64 -2.73 -13.60
N ASP A 148 -9.42 -3.82 -12.86
CA ASP A 148 -10.42 -4.91 -12.71
C ASP A 148 -11.64 -4.51 -11.85
N LEU A 149 -11.56 -3.42 -11.09
CA LEU A 149 -12.68 -2.94 -10.26
C LEU A 149 -13.66 -2.05 -11.03
N ASN A 150 -13.33 -1.63 -12.25
CA ASN A 150 -14.14 -0.70 -13.04
C ASN A 150 -14.95 -1.35 -14.16
N SER A 151 -14.84 -2.66 -14.38
CA SER A 151 -15.50 -3.38 -15.48
C SER A 151 -16.83 -4.05 -15.12
N ALA A 152 -17.43 -3.76 -13.96
CA ALA A 152 -18.67 -4.42 -13.52
C ALA A 152 -19.96 -3.59 -13.69
N HIS A 153 -19.96 -2.52 -14.51
CA HIS A 153 -21.17 -1.74 -14.75
C HIS A 153 -21.21 -1.09 -16.14
N SER A 154 -21.19 -1.91 -17.19
CA SER A 154 -21.65 -1.49 -18.52
C SER A 154 -22.22 -2.68 -19.27
N GLY A 155 -23.54 -2.67 -19.43
CA GLY A 155 -24.32 -3.62 -20.20
C GLY A 155 -25.66 -3.83 -19.51
N ASP A 156 -26.80 -3.55 -20.09
CA ASP A 156 -27.14 -2.98 -21.39
C ASP A 156 -28.63 -2.61 -21.27
N GLY A 157 -29.01 -1.46 -21.80
CA GLY A 157 -30.41 -1.10 -21.95
C GLY A 157 -30.95 -1.64 -23.27
N THR A 158 -32.28 -1.72 -23.36
CA THR A 158 -33.07 -2.03 -24.58
C THR A 158 -33.18 -3.55 -24.81
N GLU A 159 -34.36 -4.17 -24.87
CA GLU A 159 -35.38 -3.97 -25.91
C GLU A 159 -36.82 -4.27 -25.44
N ARG A 160 -37.73 -3.40 -25.91
CA ARG A 160 -39.15 -3.59 -26.26
C ARG A 160 -40.18 -4.02 -25.21
#